data_AF-W7ANM3-F1
#
_entry.id   AF-W7ANM3-F1
#
_cell.length_a   1.000
_cell.length_b   1.000
_cell.length_c   1.000
_cell.angle_alpha   90.00
_cell.angle_beta   90.00
_cell.angle_gamma   90.00
#
_symmetry.space_group_name_H-M   'P 1'
#
loop_
_entity.id
_entity.type
_entity.pdbx_description
1 polymer ?
#
loop_
_entity_poly.entity_id
_entity_poly.type
_entity_poly.pdbx_seq_one_letter_code
_entity_poly.pdbx_strand_id
1 'polypeptide(L)'
;MINTINDIFRDESENTKYEFQGGNYRWVITDFDISINNSSRFLKKSFSSLKIKGLIKGTTYFISYIKEKIKYLATQHMHKYDFENNYDDNLKKLANDLKDLIYDKFDNNFKKNLIKYGKEPKDEKLKKKAKKFFEALVQNSDITIKGYFVKIIRDQKSIRLSPNVSLYFNINKAKTTYSFERPKSNVAKPVTKPVTKPVTKPVTKPLRKP
;
A
#
# COMPACT_ATOMS: atom_id res chain seq x y z
N MET A 1 25.25 1.83 6.73
CA MET A 1 24.14 1.15 7.46
C MET A 1 22.83 1.89 7.27
N ILE A 2 22.74 3.19 7.64
CA ILE A 2 21.59 4.03 7.25
C ILE A 2 21.43 4.06 5.73
N ASN A 3 22.54 4.22 4.99
CA ASN A 3 22.51 4.13 3.53
C ASN A 3 21.88 2.83 3.02
N THR A 4 22.24 1.68 3.60
CA THR A 4 21.66 0.37 3.26
C THR A 4 20.16 0.29 3.55
N ILE A 5 19.67 0.94 4.61
CA ILE A 5 18.23 0.99 4.91
C ILE A 5 17.52 1.88 3.90
N ASN A 6 18.11 3.05 3.62
CA ASN A 6 17.58 4.00 2.65
C ASN A 6 17.57 3.42 1.25
N ASP A 7 18.59 2.64 0.86
CA ASP A 7 18.63 1.92 -0.41
C ASP A 7 17.50 0.90 -0.49
N ILE A 8 17.29 0.09 0.56
CA ILE A 8 16.17 -0.88 0.59
C ILE A 8 14.81 -0.16 0.49
N PHE A 9 14.62 0.96 1.19
CA PHE A 9 13.37 1.72 1.09
C PHE A 9 13.19 2.38 -0.26
N ARG A 10 14.24 2.96 -0.83
CA ARG A 10 14.21 3.58 -2.16
C ARG A 10 13.87 2.53 -3.23
N ASP A 11 14.55 1.39 -3.21
CA ASP A 11 14.31 0.30 -4.13
C ASP A 11 12.85 -0.21 -4.07
N GLU A 12 12.28 -0.30 -2.87
CA GLU A 12 10.89 -0.72 -2.68
C GLU A 12 9.88 0.36 -3.11
N SER A 13 10.21 1.64 -2.94
CA SER A 13 9.34 2.76 -3.34
C SER A 13 9.31 2.94 -4.86
N GLU A 14 10.48 2.96 -5.51
CA GLU A 14 10.61 3.23 -6.95
C GLU A 14 9.97 2.14 -7.82
N ASN A 15 9.93 0.90 -7.31
CA ASN A 15 9.46 -0.25 -8.08
C ASN A 15 8.00 -0.61 -7.84
N THR A 16 7.25 0.11 -7.00
CA THR A 16 5.91 -0.36 -6.65
C THR A 16 4.72 0.52 -6.99
N LYS A 17 3.82 -0.06 -7.79
CA LYS A 17 2.41 0.30 -7.86
C LYS A 17 1.60 -0.75 -7.10
N TYR A 18 0.94 -0.37 -6.02
CA TYR A 18 -0.02 -1.25 -5.35
C TYR A 18 -1.43 -0.87 -5.77
N GLU A 19 -2.21 -1.85 -6.22
CA GLU A 19 -3.63 -1.67 -6.47
C GLU A 19 -4.44 -2.52 -5.50
N PHE A 20 -5.29 -1.86 -4.72
CA PHE A 20 -6.23 -2.52 -3.82
C PHE A 20 -7.64 -2.13 -4.17
N GLN A 21 -8.57 -3.07 -4.15
CA GLN A 21 -9.98 -2.81 -4.37
C GLN A 21 -10.76 -3.04 -3.08
N GLY A 22 -11.64 -2.11 -2.73
CA GLY A 22 -12.56 -2.25 -1.61
C GLY A 22 -13.76 -1.34 -1.75
N GLY A 23 -14.95 -1.90 -1.52
CA GLY A 23 -16.22 -1.21 -1.78
C GLY A 23 -16.31 -0.74 -3.24
N ASN A 24 -16.61 0.54 -3.42
CA ASN A 24 -16.76 1.18 -4.73
C ASN A 24 -15.48 1.87 -5.21
N TYR A 25 -14.33 1.59 -4.60
CA TYR A 25 -13.08 2.26 -4.93
C TYR A 25 -11.96 1.26 -5.19
N ARG A 26 -11.07 1.64 -6.12
CA ARG A 26 -9.74 1.08 -6.26
C ARG A 26 -8.73 2.11 -5.76
N TRP A 27 -7.93 1.75 -4.76
CA TRP A 27 -6.80 2.53 -4.31
C TRP A 27 -5.56 2.13 -5.09
N VAL A 28 -4.97 3.09 -5.79
CA VAL A 28 -3.66 2.95 -6.42
C VAL A 28 -2.65 3.74 -5.61
N ILE A 29 -1.64 3.05 -5.07
CA ILE A 29 -0.49 3.67 -4.41
C ILE A 29 0.63 3.73 -5.43
N THR A 30 1.11 4.93 -5.69
CA THR A 30 2.14 5.20 -6.70
C THR A 30 3.52 5.37 -6.09
N ASP A 31 3.58 5.70 -4.79
CA ASP A 31 4.82 5.96 -4.06
C ASP A 31 4.56 5.81 -2.56
N PHE A 32 5.53 5.28 -1.82
CA PHE A 32 5.43 5.09 -0.37
C PHE A 32 6.81 5.33 0.25
N ASP A 33 6.98 6.48 0.88
CA ASP A 33 8.24 6.90 1.48
C ASP A 33 8.25 6.65 2.98
N ILE A 34 9.39 6.19 3.50
CA ILE A 34 9.60 5.95 4.93
C ILE A 34 10.82 6.74 5.37
N SER A 35 10.56 7.77 6.15
CA SER A 35 11.61 8.47 6.87
C SER A 35 11.82 7.84 8.24
N ILE A 36 13.08 7.72 8.66
CA ILE A 36 13.43 7.21 10.00
C ILE A 36 14.08 8.33 10.80
N ASN A 37 13.52 8.60 11.98
CA ASN A 37 14.15 9.50 12.93
C ASN A 37 15.35 8.82 13.63
N ASN A 38 16.52 8.89 13.00
CA ASN A 38 17.76 8.31 13.50
C ASN A 38 18.37 9.05 14.71
N SER A 39 17.82 10.21 15.09
CA SER A 39 18.27 10.96 16.26
C SER A 39 17.85 10.29 17.57
N SER A 40 16.84 9.42 17.52
CA SER A 40 16.31 8.65 18.65
C SER A 40 17.41 7.84 19.34
N ARG A 41 17.53 8.03 20.66
CA ARG A 41 18.46 7.27 21.52
C ARG A 41 18.24 5.76 21.41
N PHE A 42 17.00 5.32 21.19
CA PHE A 42 16.64 3.91 21.02
C PHE A 42 17.19 3.32 19.71
N LEU A 43 17.05 4.06 18.61
CA LEU A 43 17.64 3.67 17.32
C LEU A 43 19.16 3.69 17.36
N LYS A 44 19.79 4.71 17.97
CA LYS A 44 21.24 4.79 18.11
C LYS A 44 21.80 3.56 18.83
N LYS A 45 21.19 3.16 19.95
CA LYS A 45 21.58 1.96 20.71
C LYS A 45 21.32 0.67 19.93
N SER A 46 20.22 0.62 19.17
CA SER A 46 19.88 -0.54 18.34
C SER A 46 20.87 -0.71 17.19
N PHE A 47 21.21 0.39 16.51
CA PHE A 47 22.15 0.45 15.39
C PHE A 47 23.61 0.30 15.78
N SER A 48 24.03 0.71 16.98
CA SER A 48 25.40 0.53 17.45
C SER A 48 25.77 -0.92 17.78
N SER A 49 24.78 -1.82 17.92
CA SER A 49 24.99 -3.21 18.39
C SER A 49 25.03 -4.28 17.28
N LEU A 50 25.16 -3.87 16.00
CA LEU A 50 24.53 -4.58 14.89
C LEU A 50 25.39 -5.56 14.06
N LYS A 51 24.72 -6.66 13.64
CA LYS A 51 25.08 -7.53 12.51
C LYS A 51 24.13 -7.27 11.33
N ILE A 52 24.67 -6.89 10.16
CA ILE A 52 23.93 -6.49 8.94
C ILE A 52 22.74 -7.41 8.58
N LYS A 53 22.89 -8.74 8.69
CA LYS A 53 21.81 -9.70 8.36
C LYS A 53 20.52 -9.50 9.16
N GLY A 54 20.64 -9.15 10.44
CA GLY A 54 19.48 -8.91 11.31
C GLY A 54 18.73 -7.64 10.92
N LEU A 55 19.49 -6.60 10.55
CA LEU A 55 18.92 -5.35 10.04
C LEU A 55 18.12 -5.60 8.77
N ILE A 56 18.73 -6.23 7.76
CA ILE A 56 18.07 -6.52 6.47
C ILE A 56 16.75 -7.26 6.72
N LYS A 57 16.76 -8.31 7.56
CA LYS A 57 15.53 -9.06 7.88
C LYS A 57 14.49 -8.24 8.65
N GLY A 58 14.92 -7.42 9.60
CA GLY A 58 14.01 -6.51 10.32
C GLY A 58 13.37 -5.48 9.39
N THR A 59 14.13 -4.93 8.45
CA THR A 59 13.62 -4.03 7.41
C THR A 59 12.61 -4.75 6.52
N THR A 60 12.88 -5.99 6.09
CA THR A 60 11.91 -6.79 5.32
C THR A 60 10.61 -7.02 6.10
N TYR A 61 10.69 -7.30 7.41
CA TYR A 61 9.50 -7.44 8.27
C TYR A 61 8.70 -6.15 8.34
N PHE A 62 9.39 -5.03 8.50
CA PHE A 62 8.77 -3.72 8.57
C PHE A 62 7.97 -3.39 7.31
N ILE A 63 8.61 -3.51 6.15
CA ILE A 63 7.97 -3.28 4.85
C ILE A 63 6.76 -4.22 4.65
N SER A 64 6.93 -5.50 4.93
CA SER A 64 5.85 -6.49 4.80
C SER A 64 4.66 -6.16 5.71
N TYR A 65 4.93 -5.75 6.95
CA TYR A 65 3.92 -5.37 7.92
C TYR A 65 3.08 -4.19 7.42
N ILE A 66 3.73 -3.13 6.93
CA ILE A 66 3.07 -1.95 6.39
C ILE A 66 2.17 -2.31 5.21
N LYS A 67 2.68 -3.07 4.23
CA LYS A 67 1.90 -3.50 3.05
C LYS A 67 0.64 -4.26 3.47
N GLU A 68 0.75 -5.15 4.44
CA GLU A 68 -0.39 -5.91 4.96
C GLU A 68 -1.41 -5.01 5.69
N LYS A 69 -0.97 -3.99 6.43
CA LYS A 69 -1.89 -3.02 7.07
C LYS A 69 -2.65 -2.18 6.05
N ILE A 70 -1.96 -1.70 5.02
CA ILE A 70 -2.57 -0.95 3.92
C ILE A 70 -3.58 -1.84 3.18
N LYS A 71 -3.19 -3.06 2.82
CA LYS A 71 -4.07 -4.04 2.17
C LYS A 71 -5.30 -4.36 3.03
N TYR A 72 -5.11 -4.56 4.33
CA TYR A 72 -6.21 -4.81 5.26
C TYR A 72 -7.19 -3.64 5.28
N LEU A 73 -6.70 -2.41 5.43
CA LEU A 73 -7.53 -1.21 5.44
C LEU A 73 -8.31 -1.06 4.12
N ALA A 74 -7.62 -1.21 2.99
CA ALA A 74 -8.21 -1.09 1.66
C ALA A 74 -9.28 -2.17 1.41
N THR A 75 -9.03 -3.41 1.81
CA THR A 75 -9.98 -4.51 1.54
C THR A 75 -11.16 -4.52 2.52
N GLN A 76 -10.94 -4.18 3.79
CA GLN A 76 -11.95 -4.32 4.85
C GLN A 76 -12.69 -3.04 5.19
N HIS A 77 -12.14 -1.87 4.92
CA HIS A 77 -12.68 -0.61 5.45
C HIS A 77 -12.93 0.46 4.38
N MET A 78 -12.49 0.24 3.15
CA MET A 78 -12.64 1.23 2.08
C MET A 78 -14.10 1.62 1.78
N HIS A 79 -15.05 0.72 2.04
CA HIS A 79 -16.48 0.98 1.90
C HIS A 79 -17.02 2.03 2.91
N LYS A 80 -16.26 2.35 3.97
CA LYS A 80 -16.65 3.34 4.99
C LYS A 80 -16.38 4.78 4.58
N TYR A 81 -15.62 4.98 3.51
CA TYR A 81 -15.21 6.30 3.07
C TYR A 81 -16.01 6.73 1.85
N ASP A 82 -16.49 7.97 1.88
CA ASP A 82 -17.16 8.63 0.77
C ASP A 82 -16.30 9.78 0.26
N PHE A 83 -15.40 9.46 -0.68
CA PHE A 83 -14.49 10.43 -1.27
C PHE A 83 -15.17 11.36 -2.28
N GLU A 84 -16.44 11.15 -2.61
CA GLU A 84 -17.18 12.04 -3.52
C GLU A 84 -17.84 13.18 -2.79
N ASN A 85 -18.59 12.87 -1.73
CA ASN A 85 -19.41 13.86 -1.05
C ASN A 85 -18.71 14.47 0.17
N ASN A 86 -17.75 13.74 0.77
CA ASN A 86 -17.03 14.25 1.95
C ASN A 86 -15.56 13.83 1.91
N TYR A 87 -14.85 14.37 0.92
CA TYR A 87 -13.47 13.99 0.63
C TYR A 87 -12.50 14.31 1.79
N ASP A 88 -12.48 15.55 2.28
CA ASP A 88 -11.49 16.01 3.27
C ASP A 88 -11.62 15.24 4.59
N ASP A 89 -12.85 15.10 5.12
CA ASP A 89 -13.06 14.37 6.36
C ASP A 89 -12.75 12.88 6.18
N ASN A 90 -13.10 12.29 5.05
CA ASN A 90 -12.84 10.87 4.82
C ASN A 90 -11.35 10.58 4.59
N LEU A 91 -10.61 11.52 4.00
CA LEU A 91 -9.15 11.43 3.93
C LEU A 91 -8.52 11.50 5.32
N LYS A 92 -8.97 12.44 6.15
CA LYS A 92 -8.53 12.55 7.55
C LYS A 92 -8.85 11.27 8.34
N LYS A 93 -10.04 10.69 8.16
CA LYS A 93 -10.43 9.41 8.76
C LYS A 93 -9.53 8.27 8.29
N LEU A 94 -9.31 8.14 6.97
CA LEU A 94 -8.42 7.13 6.40
C LEU A 94 -7.00 7.22 7.00
N ALA A 95 -6.43 8.43 7.08
CA ALA A 95 -5.11 8.64 7.67
C ALA A 95 -5.05 8.25 9.15
N ASN A 96 -6.09 8.57 9.93
CA ASN A 96 -6.19 8.19 11.33
C ASN A 96 -6.37 6.68 11.50
N ASP A 97 -7.23 6.03 10.70
CA ASP A 97 -7.43 4.58 10.74
C ASP A 97 -6.13 3.82 10.40
N LEU A 98 -5.37 4.34 9.43
CA LEU A 98 -4.09 3.75 9.07
C LEU A 98 -3.02 3.96 10.16
N LYS A 99 -2.99 5.15 10.80
CA LYS A 99 -2.15 5.39 11.98
C LYS A 99 -2.49 4.40 13.10
N ASP A 100 -3.78 4.22 13.38
CA ASP A 100 -4.26 3.36 14.46
C ASP A 100 -3.88 1.89 14.21
N LEU A 101 -3.98 1.44 12.96
CA LEU A 101 -3.56 0.11 12.52
C LEU A 101 -2.05 -0.12 12.56
N ILE A 102 -1.26 0.88 12.16
CA ILE A 102 0.20 0.75 12.03
C ILE A 102 0.89 0.95 13.37
N TYR A 103 0.54 2.01 14.10
CA TYR A 103 1.26 2.49 15.28
C TYR A 103 0.51 2.19 16.59
N ASP A 104 -0.74 2.64 16.72
CA ASP A 104 -1.41 2.64 18.04
C ASP A 104 -1.69 1.19 18.52
N LYS A 105 -2.02 0.30 17.58
CA LYS A 105 -2.19 -1.15 17.86
C LYS A 105 -0.89 -1.95 17.83
N PHE A 106 0.24 -1.35 17.45
CA PHE A 106 1.49 -2.08 17.22
C PHE A 106 1.99 -2.80 18.48
N ASP A 107 2.21 -2.05 19.57
CA ASP A 107 2.88 -2.58 20.76
C ASP A 107 2.10 -3.75 21.38
N ASN A 108 0.77 -3.63 21.43
CA ASN A 108 -0.10 -4.71 21.91
C ASN A 108 -0.01 -5.95 21.02
N ASN A 109 -0.09 -5.77 19.69
CA ASN A 109 -0.02 -6.87 18.73
C ASN A 109 1.37 -7.53 18.71
N PHE A 110 2.43 -6.74 18.83
CA PHE A 110 3.81 -7.20 18.84
C PHE A 110 4.10 -8.01 20.11
N LYS A 111 3.75 -7.48 21.29
CA LYS A 111 3.92 -8.20 22.59
C LYS A 111 3.14 -9.51 22.64
N LYS A 112 1.94 -9.55 22.06
CA LYS A 112 1.11 -10.76 21.97
C LYS A 112 1.50 -11.72 20.83
N ASN A 113 2.60 -11.45 20.10
CA ASN A 113 3.03 -12.22 18.94
C ASN A 113 1.93 -12.40 17.85
N LEU A 114 1.03 -11.42 17.71
CA LEU A 114 -0.04 -11.45 16.71
C LEU A 114 0.43 -11.02 15.32
N ILE A 115 1.63 -10.43 15.23
CA ILE A 115 2.25 -10.05 13.96
C ILE A 115 2.96 -11.27 13.36
N LYS A 116 2.43 -11.76 12.24
CA LYS A 116 3.01 -12.86 11.46
C LYS A 116 3.93 -12.32 10.38
N TYR A 117 5.05 -13.01 10.16
CA TYR A 117 6.02 -12.69 9.12
C TYR A 117 6.05 -13.84 8.10
N GLY A 118 6.15 -13.54 6.81
CA GLY A 118 6.06 -14.58 5.76
C GLY A 118 7.11 -15.70 5.91
N LYS A 119 8.40 -15.34 6.05
CA LYS A 119 9.50 -16.31 6.26
C LYS A 119 10.37 -15.88 7.43
N GLU A 120 10.20 -16.52 8.58
CA GLU A 120 11.10 -16.36 9.72
C GLU A 120 12.41 -17.16 9.53
N PRO A 121 13.57 -16.61 9.92
CA PRO A 121 14.82 -17.36 9.98
C PRO A 121 14.70 -18.57 10.90
N LYS A 122 15.31 -19.70 10.50
CA LYS A 122 15.50 -20.88 11.37
C LYS A 122 16.45 -20.57 12.54
N ASP A 123 17.42 -19.67 12.33
CA ASP A 123 18.33 -19.20 13.37
C ASP A 123 17.59 -18.28 14.35
N GLU A 124 17.37 -18.78 15.57
CA GLU A 124 16.67 -18.08 16.64
C GLU A 124 17.36 -16.77 17.07
N LYS A 125 18.69 -16.71 17.04
CA LYS A 125 19.46 -15.50 17.36
C LYS A 125 19.26 -14.44 16.27
N LEU A 126 19.25 -14.85 15.01
CA LEU A 126 18.95 -13.95 13.89
C LEU A 126 17.49 -13.46 13.95
N LYS A 127 16.54 -14.34 14.24
CA LYS A 127 15.12 -14.01 14.40
C LYS A 127 14.89 -12.99 15.52
N LYS A 128 15.46 -13.20 16.72
CA LYS A 128 15.39 -12.23 17.83
C LYS A 128 15.96 -10.87 17.45
N LYS A 129 17.07 -10.85 16.70
CA LYS A 129 17.66 -9.59 16.19
C LYS A 129 16.74 -8.90 15.18
N ALA A 130 16.21 -9.64 14.21
CA ALA A 130 15.30 -9.09 13.21
C ALA A 130 14.05 -8.48 13.86
N LYS A 131 13.46 -9.14 14.86
CA LYS A 131 12.32 -8.61 15.62
C LYS A 131 12.65 -7.30 16.36
N LYS A 132 13.84 -7.21 16.99
CA LYS A 132 14.30 -5.95 17.61
C LYS A 132 14.46 -4.82 16.60
N PHE A 133 14.98 -5.11 15.40
CA PHE A 133 15.06 -4.09 14.34
C PHE A 133 13.70 -3.66 13.86
N PHE A 134 12.82 -4.61 13.61
CA PHE A 134 11.46 -4.32 13.20
C PHE A 134 10.73 -3.41 14.21
N GLU A 135 10.78 -3.75 15.50
CA GLU A 135 10.22 -2.92 16.57
C GLU A 135 10.83 -1.51 16.59
N ALA A 136 12.16 -1.42 16.51
CA ALA A 136 12.85 -0.13 16.46
C ALA A 136 12.46 0.71 15.24
N LEU A 137 12.26 0.09 14.07
CA LEU A 137 11.86 0.77 12.84
C LEU A 137 10.44 1.34 12.99
N VAL A 138 9.46 0.53 13.39
CA VAL A 138 8.06 0.99 13.58
C VAL A 138 7.98 2.11 14.61
N GLN A 139 8.71 1.99 15.71
CA GLN A 139 8.67 2.97 16.79
C GLN A 139 9.18 4.36 16.38
N ASN A 140 9.96 4.46 15.30
CA ASN A 140 10.73 5.65 14.94
C ASN A 140 10.62 6.03 13.45
N SER A 141 9.68 5.43 12.72
CA SER A 141 9.40 5.77 11.33
C SER A 141 8.28 6.80 11.23
N ASP A 142 8.40 7.69 10.26
CA ASP A 142 7.28 8.47 9.72
C ASP A 142 7.06 8.04 8.27
N ILE A 143 5.79 7.86 7.92
CA ILE A 143 5.36 7.20 6.68
C ILE A 143 4.61 8.20 5.82
N THR A 144 4.99 8.32 4.55
CA THR A 144 4.31 9.16 3.57
C THR A 144 3.77 8.30 2.45
N ILE A 145 2.47 8.42 2.16
CA ILE A 145 1.82 7.63 1.09
C ILE A 145 1.31 8.59 0.02
N LYS A 146 1.67 8.32 -1.23
CA LYS A 146 1.11 9.00 -2.39
C LYS A 146 0.34 8.02 -3.25
N GLY A 147 -0.84 8.43 -3.70
CA GLY A 147 -1.68 7.59 -4.51
C GLY A 147 -2.90 8.31 -5.05
N TYR A 148 -3.86 7.54 -5.55
CA TYR A 148 -5.13 8.05 -6.03
C TYR A 148 -6.21 6.99 -5.88
N PHE A 149 -7.47 7.43 -5.79
CA PHE A 149 -8.60 6.51 -5.84
C PHE A 149 -9.23 6.54 -7.23
N VAL A 150 -9.67 5.39 -7.70
CA VAL A 150 -10.47 5.25 -8.90
C VAL A 150 -11.82 4.70 -8.46
N LYS A 151 -12.89 5.46 -8.69
CA LYS A 151 -14.23 4.97 -8.40
C LYS A 151 -14.64 3.91 -9.42
N ILE A 152 -15.17 2.82 -8.89
CA ILE A 152 -15.79 1.74 -9.64
C ILE A 152 -17.29 2.02 -9.69
N ILE A 153 -17.78 2.34 -10.88
CA ILE A 153 -19.21 2.49 -11.15
C ILE A 153 -19.69 1.17 -11.73
N ARG A 154 -20.64 0.53 -11.04
CA ARG A 154 -21.31 -0.68 -11.52
C ARG A 154 -22.71 -0.29 -11.96
N ASP A 155 -22.95 -0.29 -13.27
CA ASP A 155 -24.31 -0.26 -13.82
C ASP A 155 -24.74 -1.69 -14.20
N GLN A 156 -26.03 -1.91 -14.45
CA GLN A 156 -26.58 -3.25 -14.73
C GLN A 156 -25.98 -3.95 -15.97
N LYS A 157 -25.19 -3.24 -16.80
CA LYS A 157 -24.60 -3.76 -18.05
C LYS A 157 -23.08 -3.69 -18.12
N SER A 158 -22.42 -2.90 -17.29
CA SER A 158 -20.99 -2.60 -17.41
C SER A 158 -20.37 -2.07 -16.12
N ILE A 159 -19.08 -2.35 -15.96
CA ILE A 159 -18.24 -1.70 -14.96
C ILE A 159 -17.47 -0.58 -15.66
N ARG A 160 -17.58 0.65 -15.16
CA ARG A 160 -16.83 1.80 -15.68
C ARG A 160 -15.99 2.42 -14.57
N LEU A 161 -14.81 2.91 -14.94
CA LEU A 161 -13.93 3.65 -14.05
C LEU A 161 -14.15 5.14 -14.32
N SER A 162 -14.58 5.90 -13.31
CA SER A 162 -14.63 7.36 -13.42
C SER A 162 -13.28 7.93 -12.98
N PRO A 163 -12.60 8.74 -13.81
CA PRO A 163 -11.39 9.41 -13.37
C PRO A 163 -11.80 10.51 -12.40
N ASN A 164 -11.36 10.45 -11.14
CA ASN A 164 -11.06 11.65 -10.36
C ASN A 164 -10.39 11.39 -9.01
N VAL A 165 -9.55 12.37 -8.67
CA VAL A 165 -8.86 12.69 -7.40
C VAL A 165 -7.62 11.85 -7.03
N SER A 166 -6.44 12.44 -7.29
CA SER A 166 -5.17 12.06 -6.64
C SER A 166 -5.06 12.62 -5.23
N LEU A 167 -4.28 11.91 -4.43
CA LEU A 167 -4.30 11.97 -2.99
C LEU A 167 -2.88 11.88 -2.45
N TYR A 168 -2.56 12.81 -1.56
CA TYR A 168 -1.28 12.85 -0.88
C TYR A 168 -1.57 12.92 0.62
N PHE A 169 -1.09 11.95 1.39
CA PHE A 169 -1.25 12.02 2.84
C PHE A 169 -0.07 11.40 3.57
N ASN A 170 0.35 12.11 4.62
CA ASN A 170 1.49 11.76 5.45
C ASN A 170 0.95 11.27 6.80
N ILE A 171 1.39 10.08 7.19
CA ILE A 171 0.99 9.44 8.44
C ILE A 171 2.23 9.34 9.31
N ASN A 172 2.21 10.11 10.38
CA ASN A 172 3.28 10.15 11.35
C ASN A 172 2.74 9.68 12.71
N LYS A 173 3.62 9.13 13.55
CA LYS A 173 3.24 8.55 14.85
C LYS A 173 2.65 9.58 15.82
N ALA A 174 3.15 10.81 15.81
CA ALA A 174 2.72 11.92 16.67
C ALA A 174 1.53 12.72 16.12
N LYS A 175 1.37 12.80 14.80
CA LYS A 175 0.46 13.70 14.08
C LYS A 175 0.18 13.15 12.68
N THR A 176 -1.07 13.16 12.27
CA THR A 176 -1.46 12.94 10.87
C THR A 176 -1.48 14.30 10.16
N THR A 177 -0.82 14.40 9.01
CA THR A 177 -0.83 15.60 8.17
C THR A 177 -1.19 15.20 6.76
N TYR A 178 -2.15 15.86 6.14
CA TYR A 178 -2.62 15.55 4.80
C TYR A 178 -2.52 16.78 3.93
N SER A 179 -2.19 16.60 2.65
CA SER A 179 -2.04 17.69 1.70
C SER A 179 -2.72 17.30 0.41
N PHE A 180 -3.47 18.22 -0.17
CA PHE A 180 -4.21 17.93 -1.39
C PHE A 180 -3.50 18.46 -2.62
N GLU A 181 -3.35 17.61 -3.64
CA GLU A 181 -3.09 18.08 -5.00
C GLU A 181 -4.07 17.40 -5.94
N ARG A 182 -4.86 18.20 -6.66
CA ARG A 182 -5.60 17.67 -7.81
C ARG A 182 -4.57 17.19 -8.83
N PRO A 183 -4.66 15.95 -9.33
CA PRO A 183 -3.84 15.56 -10.45
C PRO A 183 -4.18 16.51 -11.60
N LYS A 184 -3.17 17.15 -12.17
CA LYS A 184 -3.33 17.79 -13.47
C LYS A 184 -3.83 16.69 -14.40
N SER A 185 -5.01 16.87 -14.99
CA SER A 185 -5.70 15.83 -15.74
C SER A 185 -4.89 15.47 -16.99
N ASN A 186 -3.94 14.56 -16.88
CA ASN A 186 -3.46 13.84 -18.04
C ASN A 186 -4.49 12.73 -18.27
N VAL A 187 -5.58 13.10 -18.94
CA VAL A 187 -6.56 12.17 -19.49
C VAL A 187 -5.80 11.27 -20.45
N ALA A 188 -5.28 10.15 -19.95
CA ALA A 188 -4.93 9.03 -20.81
C ALA A 188 -6.26 8.56 -21.40
N LYS A 189 -6.51 8.95 -22.66
CA LYS A 189 -7.66 8.47 -23.42
C LYS A 189 -7.70 6.95 -23.29
N PRO A 190 -8.85 6.34 -22.90
CA PRO A 190 -8.96 4.90 -22.93
C PRO A 190 -8.70 4.44 -24.37
N VAL A 191 -7.64 3.64 -24.57
CA VAL A 191 -7.39 2.99 -25.84
C VAL A 191 -8.43 1.88 -25.97
N THR A 192 -9.61 2.23 -26.49
CA THR A 192 -10.57 1.24 -26.98
C THR A 192 -9.97 0.64 -28.24
N LYS A 193 -9.27 -0.49 -28.12
CA LYS A 193 -9.07 -1.36 -29.27
C LYS A 193 -10.45 -1.91 -29.65
N PRO A 194 -10.93 -1.76 -30.90
CA PRO A 194 -12.14 -2.44 -31.33
C PRO A 194 -11.92 -3.95 -31.18
N VAL A 195 -12.81 -4.63 -30.46
CA VAL A 195 -12.92 -6.08 -30.56
C VAL A 195 -13.54 -6.37 -31.92
N THR A 196 -12.71 -6.65 -32.91
CA THR A 196 -13.15 -7.23 -34.18
C THR A 196 -13.78 -8.58 -33.86
N LYS A 197 -15.12 -8.66 -33.92
CA LYS A 197 -15.81 -9.94 -33.92
C LYS A 197 -15.29 -10.77 -35.10
N PRO A 198 -14.96 -12.06 -34.93
CA PRO A 198 -14.67 -12.91 -36.07
C PRO A 198 -15.94 -13.03 -36.93
N VAL A 199 -15.82 -12.69 -38.22
CA VAL A 199 -16.87 -12.92 -39.21
C VAL A 199 -16.95 -14.43 -39.44
N THR A 200 -17.96 -15.07 -38.86
CA THR A 200 -18.36 -16.42 -39.25
C THR A 200 -18.93 -16.36 -40.66
N LYS A 201 -18.17 -16.88 -41.63
CA LYS A 201 -18.70 -17.12 -42.99
C LYS A 201 -19.80 -18.20 -42.91
N PRO A 202 -20.97 -18.01 -43.55
CA PRO A 202 -21.96 -19.07 -43.63
C PRO A 202 -21.45 -20.19 -44.55
N VAL A 203 -21.47 -21.43 -44.06
CA VAL A 203 -21.22 -22.63 -44.85
C VAL A 203 -22.46 -22.90 -45.71
N THR A 204 -22.33 -22.72 -47.01
CA THR A 204 -23.33 -23.14 -48.01
C THR A 204 -23.40 -24.66 -48.07
N LYS A 205 -24.56 -25.25 -47.73
CA LYS A 205 -24.87 -26.65 -48.04
C LYS A 205 -25.11 -26.80 -49.55
N PRO A 206 -24.65 -27.89 -50.21
CA PRO A 206 -25.02 -28.15 -51.59
C PRO A 206 -26.48 -28.57 -51.70
N LEU A 207 -27.20 -27.97 -52.65
CA LEU A 207 -28.54 -28.38 -53.09
C LEU A 207 -28.42 -29.74 -53.81
N ARG A 208 -29.06 -30.78 -53.29
CA ARG A 208 -29.38 -31.99 -54.07
C ARG A 208 -30.49 -31.62 -55.06
N LYS A 209 -30.25 -31.80 -56.36
CA LYS A 209 -31.30 -31.77 -57.39
C LYS A 209 -32.05 -33.12 -57.42
N PRO A 210 -33.33 -33.13 -57.84
CA PRO A 210 -34.17 -34.33 -57.88
C PRO A 210 -33.68 -35.37 -58.88
#